data_AF-A0A0N0JR21-F1
#
_entry.id   AF-A0A0N0JR21-F1
#
_cell.length_a   1.000
_cell.length_b   1.000
_cell.length_c   1.000
_cell.angle_alpha   90.00
_cell.angle_beta   90.00
_cell.angle_gamma   90.00
#
_symmetry.space_group_name_H-M   'P 1'
#
loop_
_entity.id
_entity.type
_entity.pdbx_description
1 polymer ?
#
loop_
_entity_poly.entity_id
_entity_poly.type
_entity_poly.pdbx_seq_one_letter_code
_entity_poly.pdbx_strand_id
1 'polypeptide(L)'
;MKETGSDGLGDCEEISGEAVASWLSEEIGAELADALVGCRFYRQDPEDPVTILHCDRDSHLLTVRDTSGRRRNFALNGGFVYFDPRLAPVFQKKQNLRAESERQRREIIAAFGFAGEINSWDLDTLIDAIASTKDEDPPHLERRRNLVSVISRYDRAEALAKIMGNWADAAYPKILVDVLINLVPALRKAGLHKEAIFRTDFLHDRSYDLSVEERKILLTTRAAACLDQFEENHDQTALDKAAWCINECEGMTPSEHLSNVQRRLNRLR
;
A
#
# COMPACT_ATOMS: atom_id res chain seq x y z
N MET A 1 -26.66 5.96 -19.26
CA MET A 1 -26.00 5.52 -20.51
C MET A 1 -24.52 5.69 -20.27
N LYS A 2 -23.83 4.65 -19.79
CA LYS A 2 -22.97 3.76 -20.60
C LYS A 2 -22.01 4.56 -21.50
N GLU A 3 -20.89 4.95 -20.93
CA GLU A 3 -19.61 4.95 -21.64
C GLU A 3 -18.78 3.84 -21.00
N THR A 4 -18.99 2.64 -21.51
CA THR A 4 -18.12 1.49 -21.29
C THR A 4 -16.77 1.81 -21.91
N GLY A 5 -15.73 1.78 -21.08
CA GLY A 5 -14.34 1.75 -21.51
C GLY A 5 -14.15 0.66 -22.56
N SER A 6 -14.03 1.09 -23.80
CA SER A 6 -13.48 0.34 -24.90
C SER A 6 -11.96 0.43 -24.79
N ASP A 7 -11.38 -0.30 -23.83
CA ASP A 7 -10.01 -0.82 -24.02
C ASP A 7 -10.15 -2.00 -24.99
N GLY A 8 -10.44 -1.62 -26.24
CA GLY A 8 -10.48 -2.52 -27.36
C GLY A 8 -9.06 -3.02 -27.58
N LEU A 9 -8.93 -4.34 -27.70
CA LEU A 9 -7.93 -4.98 -28.55
C LEU A 9 -8.15 -4.51 -30.00
N GLY A 10 -7.91 -3.23 -30.25
CA GLY A 10 -7.89 -2.60 -31.57
C GLY A 10 -6.45 -2.29 -31.92
N ASP A 11 -5.95 -2.99 -32.95
CA ASP A 11 -4.72 -2.67 -33.70
C ASP A 11 -3.39 -2.60 -32.94
N CYS A 12 -3.10 -3.57 -32.07
CA CYS A 12 -1.70 -3.88 -31.72
C CYS A 12 -1.22 -5.08 -32.56
N GLU A 13 -0.94 -4.86 -33.85
CA GLU A 13 -0.40 -5.92 -34.73
C GLU A 13 1.05 -6.33 -34.35
N GLU A 14 1.70 -5.60 -33.44
CA GLU A 14 3.09 -5.79 -33.06
C GLU A 14 3.29 -5.63 -31.55
N ILE A 15 4.21 -6.42 -30.99
CA ILE A 15 4.57 -6.42 -29.57
C ILE A 15 6.06 -6.13 -29.46
N SER A 16 6.44 -5.17 -28.61
CA SER A 16 7.85 -4.90 -28.31
C SER A 16 8.54 -6.14 -27.75
N GLY A 17 9.70 -6.48 -28.31
CA GLY A 17 10.52 -7.58 -27.82
C GLY A 17 10.97 -7.39 -26.38
N GLU A 18 11.12 -6.16 -25.89
CA GLU A 18 11.39 -5.89 -24.46
C GLU A 18 10.23 -6.38 -23.56
N ALA A 19 8.99 -6.14 -23.97
CA ALA A 19 7.82 -6.63 -23.24
C ALA A 19 7.77 -8.16 -23.27
N VAL A 20 8.00 -8.79 -24.43
CA VAL A 20 8.04 -10.26 -24.55
C VAL A 20 9.16 -10.85 -23.69
N ALA A 21 10.35 -10.25 -23.69
CA ALA A 21 11.48 -10.71 -22.88
C ALA A 21 11.21 -10.61 -21.38
N SER A 22 10.55 -9.53 -20.94
CA SER A 22 10.13 -9.41 -19.55
C SER A 22 9.22 -10.58 -19.13
N TRP A 23 8.34 -11.03 -20.02
CA TRP A 23 7.42 -12.14 -19.77
C TRP A 23 8.07 -13.52 -19.86
N LEU A 24 9.14 -13.67 -20.65
CA LEU A 24 9.92 -14.91 -20.72
C LEU A 24 10.53 -15.28 -19.36
N SER A 25 10.87 -14.29 -18.55
CA SER A 25 11.40 -14.52 -17.20
C SER A 25 10.33 -14.96 -16.18
N GLU A 26 9.05 -14.88 -16.53
CA GLU A 26 7.93 -15.19 -15.64
C GLU A 26 7.44 -16.66 -15.75
N GLU A 27 6.38 -17.00 -15.02
CA GLU A 27 5.75 -18.33 -14.99
C GLU A 27 5.24 -18.79 -16.38
N ILE A 28 4.82 -17.85 -17.23
CA ILE A 28 4.35 -18.14 -18.60
C ILE A 28 5.49 -18.33 -19.62
N GLY A 29 6.75 -18.15 -19.20
CA GLY A 29 7.88 -18.01 -20.11
C GLY A 29 8.14 -19.21 -21.02
N ALA A 30 7.90 -20.44 -20.54
CA ALA A 30 8.07 -21.65 -21.35
C ALA A 30 7.01 -21.72 -22.47
N GLU A 31 5.74 -21.53 -22.12
CA GLU A 31 4.63 -21.51 -23.10
C GLU A 31 4.78 -20.36 -24.09
N LEU A 32 5.28 -19.22 -23.64
CA LEU A 32 5.58 -18.08 -24.51
C LEU A 32 6.71 -18.38 -25.50
N ALA A 33 7.82 -18.99 -25.04
CA ALA A 33 8.93 -19.37 -25.90
C ALA A 33 8.51 -20.34 -27.00
N ASP A 34 7.66 -21.32 -26.66
CA ASP A 34 7.10 -22.27 -27.61
C ASP A 34 6.14 -21.57 -28.60
N ALA A 35 5.26 -20.69 -28.11
CA ALA A 35 4.31 -19.95 -28.95
C ALA A 35 5.01 -18.97 -29.93
N LEU A 36 6.18 -18.44 -29.56
CA LEU A 36 7.00 -17.59 -30.43
C LEU A 36 7.54 -18.35 -31.65
N VAL A 37 7.67 -19.68 -31.59
CA VAL A 37 8.16 -20.46 -32.73
C VAL A 37 7.20 -20.36 -33.92
N GLY A 38 7.75 -19.89 -35.03
CA GLY A 38 7.02 -19.62 -36.28
C GLY A 38 6.36 -18.25 -36.34
N CYS A 39 6.43 -17.42 -35.30
CA CYS A 39 6.02 -16.02 -35.37
C CYS A 39 7.00 -15.20 -36.24
N ARG A 40 6.53 -14.05 -36.72
CA ARG A 40 7.36 -13.09 -37.47
C ARG A 40 7.97 -12.07 -36.51
N PHE A 41 9.25 -11.74 -36.72
CA PHE A 41 10.01 -10.78 -35.93
C PHE A 41 10.74 -9.82 -36.86
N TYR A 42 10.90 -8.57 -36.47
CA TYR A 42 11.75 -7.62 -37.16
C TYR A 42 12.51 -6.74 -36.17
N ARG A 43 13.67 -6.19 -36.57
CA ARG A 43 14.50 -5.34 -35.69
C ARG A 43 14.37 -3.85 -35.98
N GLN A 44 14.42 -3.49 -37.25
CA GLN A 44 14.50 -2.10 -37.70
C GLN A 44 13.51 -1.83 -38.83
N ASP A 45 13.32 -2.81 -39.72
CA ASP A 45 12.45 -2.68 -40.89
C ASP A 45 11.28 -3.68 -40.79
N PRO A 46 10.03 -3.21 -40.61
CA PRO A 46 8.85 -4.07 -40.55
C PRO A 46 8.58 -4.81 -41.88
N GLU A 47 9.10 -4.30 -43.00
CA GLU A 47 8.92 -4.90 -44.34
C GLU A 47 9.89 -6.07 -44.61
N ASP A 48 10.94 -6.25 -43.79
CA ASP A 48 11.86 -7.40 -43.85
C ASP A 48 11.79 -8.27 -42.58
N PRO A 49 10.63 -8.90 -42.30
CA PRO A 49 10.50 -9.75 -41.13
C PRO A 49 11.16 -11.11 -41.35
N VAL A 50 11.75 -11.62 -40.28
CA VAL A 50 12.32 -12.95 -40.17
C VAL A 50 11.36 -13.88 -39.42
N THR A 51 11.42 -15.18 -39.70
CA THR A 51 10.60 -16.18 -38.97
C THR A 51 11.39 -16.72 -37.78
N ILE A 52 10.80 -16.70 -36.58
CA ILE A 52 11.41 -17.26 -35.38
C ILE A 52 11.42 -18.80 -35.49
N LEU A 53 12.59 -19.42 -35.32
CA LEU A 53 12.76 -20.87 -35.31
C LEU A 53 12.91 -21.43 -33.89
N HIS A 54 13.51 -20.64 -32.99
CA HIS A 54 13.73 -21.01 -31.61
C HIS A 54 13.89 -19.74 -30.76
N CYS A 55 13.44 -19.79 -29.51
CA CYS A 55 13.61 -18.74 -28.52
C CYS A 55 14.25 -19.35 -27.27
N ASP A 56 15.42 -18.85 -26.89
CA ASP A 56 16.06 -19.17 -25.61
C ASP A 56 15.48 -18.26 -24.52
N ARG A 57 14.85 -18.87 -23.52
CA ARG A 57 14.19 -18.18 -22.41
C ARG A 57 15.18 -17.48 -21.48
N ASP A 58 16.38 -18.02 -21.29
CA ASP A 58 17.32 -17.51 -20.30
C ASP A 58 18.16 -16.37 -20.87
N SER A 59 18.58 -16.49 -22.13
CA SER A 59 19.40 -15.48 -22.80
C SER A 59 18.60 -14.48 -23.64
N HIS A 60 17.29 -14.69 -23.80
CA HIS A 60 16.37 -13.91 -24.65
C HIS A 60 16.84 -13.84 -26.12
N LEU A 61 17.60 -14.84 -26.58
CA LEU A 61 18.09 -14.95 -27.94
C LEU A 61 17.10 -15.71 -28.83
N LEU A 62 16.81 -15.14 -30.00
CA LEU A 62 16.02 -15.76 -31.05
C LEU A 62 16.94 -16.33 -32.12
N THR A 63 16.79 -17.60 -32.46
CA THR A 63 17.26 -18.11 -33.75
C THR A 63 16.16 -17.91 -34.76
N VAL A 64 16.47 -17.23 -35.86
CA VAL A 64 15.50 -16.83 -36.89
C VAL A 64 15.93 -17.32 -38.28
N ARG A 65 14.98 -17.35 -39.22
CA ARG A 65 15.20 -17.55 -40.66
C ARG A 65 14.85 -16.29 -41.42
N ASP A 66 15.81 -15.74 -42.16
CA ASP A 66 15.54 -14.61 -43.05
C ASP A 66 14.84 -15.04 -44.35
N THR A 67 14.37 -14.07 -45.13
CA THR A 67 13.70 -14.28 -46.43
C THR A 67 14.58 -15.00 -47.45
N SER A 68 15.90 -14.94 -47.29
CA SER A 68 16.89 -15.68 -48.08
C SER A 68 17.16 -17.11 -47.57
N GLY A 69 16.46 -17.55 -46.52
CA GLY A 69 16.58 -18.88 -45.93
C GLY A 69 17.78 -19.06 -44.99
N ARG A 70 18.57 -18.01 -44.71
CA ARG A 70 19.73 -18.09 -43.81
C ARG A 70 19.28 -18.02 -42.35
N ARG A 71 19.99 -18.76 -41.50
CA ARG A 71 19.78 -18.70 -40.04
C ARG A 71 20.62 -17.58 -39.43
N ARG A 72 20.01 -16.81 -38.54
CA ARG A 72 20.69 -15.76 -37.75
C ARG A 72 20.23 -15.82 -36.31
N ASN A 73 21.02 -15.24 -35.42
CA ASN A 73 20.64 -15.05 -34.02
C ASN A 73 20.44 -13.56 -33.74
N PHE A 74 19.33 -13.21 -33.10
CA PHE A 74 19.01 -11.85 -32.69
C PHE A 74 18.58 -11.80 -31.24
N ALA A 75 18.93 -10.72 -30.55
CA ALA A 75 18.36 -10.44 -29.23
C ALA A 75 16.92 -9.97 -29.39
N LEU A 76 16.03 -10.51 -28.55
CA LEU A 76 14.62 -10.15 -28.55
C LEU A 76 14.40 -8.66 -28.19
N ASN A 77 15.17 -8.11 -27.24
CA ASN A 77 15.04 -6.74 -26.71
C ASN A 77 15.35 -5.61 -27.72
N GLY A 78 15.66 -5.95 -28.98
CA GLY A 78 16.04 -4.98 -30.02
C GLY A 78 15.18 -5.07 -31.27
N GLY A 79 13.91 -5.45 -31.11
CA GLY A 79 12.95 -5.57 -32.20
C GLY A 79 11.51 -5.78 -31.72
N PHE A 80 10.65 -6.17 -32.65
CA PHE A 80 9.22 -6.36 -32.44
C PHE A 80 8.78 -7.71 -33.01
N VAL A 81 7.80 -8.32 -32.34
CA VAL A 81 7.16 -9.57 -32.76
C VAL A 81 5.78 -9.23 -33.28
N TYR A 82 5.44 -9.68 -34.48
CA TYR A 82 4.08 -9.58 -35.00
C TYR A 82 3.14 -10.47 -34.19
N PHE A 83 1.95 -9.96 -33.89
CA PHE A 83 0.93 -10.73 -33.23
C PHE A 83 0.50 -11.91 -34.12
N ASP A 84 0.71 -13.13 -33.65
CA ASP A 84 0.27 -14.37 -34.29
C ASP A 84 -0.84 -14.99 -33.42
N PRO A 85 -1.87 -15.62 -34.01
CA PRO A 85 -2.91 -16.33 -33.25
C PRO A 85 -2.38 -17.35 -32.22
N ARG A 86 -1.16 -17.88 -32.41
CA ARG A 86 -0.47 -18.75 -31.43
C ARG A 86 -0.13 -18.05 -30.13
N LEU A 87 0.05 -16.72 -30.14
CA LEU A 87 0.32 -15.92 -28.95
C LEU A 87 -0.95 -15.63 -28.16
N ALA A 88 -2.13 -15.68 -28.78
CA ALA A 88 -3.40 -15.31 -28.13
C ALA A 88 -3.68 -16.07 -26.82
N PRO A 89 -3.50 -17.41 -26.72
CA PRO A 89 -3.73 -18.15 -25.47
C PRO A 89 -2.77 -17.74 -24.35
N VAL A 90 -1.50 -17.48 -24.68
CA VAL A 90 -0.47 -17.07 -23.70
C VAL A 90 -0.78 -15.66 -23.18
N PHE A 91 -1.22 -14.76 -24.06
CA PHE A 91 -1.63 -13.40 -23.70
C PHE A 91 -2.86 -13.41 -22.80
N GLN A 92 -3.87 -14.23 -23.14
CA GLN A 92 -5.05 -14.40 -22.32
C GLN A 92 -4.68 -14.96 -20.93
N LYS A 93 -3.77 -15.95 -20.87
CA LYS A 93 -3.27 -16.48 -19.60
C LYS A 93 -2.56 -15.40 -18.78
N LYS A 94 -1.71 -14.58 -19.39
CA LYS A 94 -1.04 -13.44 -18.73
C LYS A 94 -2.05 -12.44 -18.15
N GLN A 95 -3.08 -12.10 -18.92
CA GLN A 95 -4.15 -11.21 -18.46
C GLN A 95 -4.92 -11.82 -17.28
N ASN A 96 -5.25 -13.11 -17.35
CA ASN A 96 -5.93 -13.82 -16.27
C ASN A 96 -5.07 -13.86 -14.99
N LEU A 97 -3.77 -14.16 -15.10
CA LEU A 97 -2.85 -14.14 -13.96
C LEU A 97 -2.75 -12.75 -13.32
N ARG A 98 -2.71 -11.69 -14.14
CA ARG A 98 -2.71 -10.31 -13.64
C ARG A 98 -4.02 -9.98 -12.91
N ALA A 99 -5.16 -10.34 -13.49
CA ALA A 99 -6.47 -10.11 -12.88
C ALA A 99 -6.63 -10.88 -11.57
N GLU A 100 -6.13 -12.12 -11.52
CA GLU A 100 -6.16 -12.96 -10.33
C GLU A 100 -5.25 -12.41 -9.23
N SER A 101 -4.03 -11.97 -9.57
CA SER A 101 -3.12 -11.29 -8.62
C SER A 101 -3.75 -10.01 -8.05
N GLU A 102 -4.39 -9.19 -8.89
CA GLU A 102 -5.10 -7.99 -8.42
C GLU A 102 -6.27 -8.36 -7.50
N ARG A 103 -7.06 -9.39 -7.84
CA ARG A 103 -8.14 -9.89 -7.00
C ARG A 103 -7.62 -10.34 -5.63
N GLN A 104 -6.57 -11.16 -5.60
CA GLN A 104 -5.96 -11.64 -4.36
C GLN A 104 -5.47 -10.49 -3.47
N ARG A 105 -4.85 -9.46 -4.07
CA ARG A 105 -4.44 -8.26 -3.33
C ARG A 105 -5.64 -7.53 -2.73
N ARG A 106 -6.71 -7.34 -3.50
CA ARG A 106 -7.95 -6.71 -3.01
C ARG A 106 -8.59 -7.54 -1.88
N GLU A 107 -8.57 -8.86 -1.99
CA GLU A 107 -9.06 -9.77 -0.95
C GLU A 107 -8.25 -9.66 0.34
N ILE A 108 -6.92 -9.61 0.26
CA ILE A 108 -6.04 -9.39 1.44
C ILE A 108 -6.37 -8.05 2.10
N ILE A 109 -6.50 -6.98 1.32
CA ILE A 109 -6.79 -5.65 1.83
C ILE A 109 -8.19 -5.61 2.49
N ALA A 110 -9.20 -6.20 1.85
CA ALA A 110 -10.54 -6.30 2.41
C ALA A 110 -10.56 -7.12 3.71
N ALA A 111 -9.89 -8.27 3.74
CA ALA A 111 -9.78 -9.13 4.93
C ALA A 111 -9.05 -8.43 6.08
N PHE A 112 -8.16 -7.49 5.79
CA PHE A 112 -7.49 -6.69 6.82
C PHE A 112 -8.40 -5.63 7.45
N GLY A 113 -9.51 -5.25 6.80
CA GLY A 113 -10.49 -4.28 7.32
C GLY A 113 -10.74 -3.07 6.42
N PHE A 114 -10.12 -3.01 5.24
CA PHE A 114 -10.40 -1.96 4.25
C PHE A 114 -11.56 -2.38 3.34
N ALA A 115 -12.78 -2.34 3.86
CA ALA A 115 -13.98 -2.57 3.05
C ALA A 115 -14.26 -1.36 2.16
N GLY A 116 -14.64 -1.57 0.88
CA GLY A 116 -15.06 -0.52 -0.04
C GLY A 116 -14.22 -0.43 -1.32
N GLU A 117 -14.51 0.58 -2.14
CA GLU A 117 -13.75 0.85 -3.36
C GLU A 117 -12.35 1.37 -3.03
N ILE A 118 -11.34 0.63 -3.50
CA ILE A 118 -9.93 0.99 -3.36
C ILE A 118 -9.39 1.31 -4.74
N ASN A 119 -8.73 2.46 -4.85
CA ASN A 119 -8.12 2.88 -6.10
C ASN A 119 -6.99 1.94 -6.49
N SER A 120 -6.91 1.59 -7.77
CA SER A 120 -5.89 0.64 -8.26
C SER A 120 -4.46 1.13 -8.00
N TRP A 121 -4.21 2.44 -8.04
CA TRP A 121 -2.89 3.03 -7.76
C TRP A 121 -2.49 2.98 -6.28
N ASP A 122 -3.42 2.72 -5.36
CA ASP A 122 -3.15 2.61 -3.92
C ASP A 122 -2.93 1.15 -3.47
N LEU A 123 -3.20 0.17 -4.33
CA LEU A 123 -3.15 -1.25 -3.98
C LEU A 123 -1.78 -1.67 -3.46
N ASP A 124 -0.71 -1.30 -4.17
CA ASP A 124 0.65 -1.67 -3.78
C ASP A 124 1.02 -1.07 -2.43
N THR A 125 0.66 0.20 -2.19
CA THR A 125 0.94 0.88 -0.93
C THR A 125 0.15 0.29 0.25
N LEU A 126 -1.10 -0.12 0.04
CA LEU A 126 -1.90 -0.76 1.08
C LEU A 126 -1.42 -2.18 1.39
N ILE A 127 -1.06 -2.97 0.36
CA ILE A 127 -0.43 -4.28 0.55
C ILE A 127 0.88 -4.13 1.31
N ASP A 128 1.69 -3.16 0.94
CA ASP A 128 2.96 -2.88 1.63
C ASP A 128 2.75 -2.52 3.10
N ALA A 129 1.77 -1.64 3.39
CA ALA A 129 1.41 -1.32 4.77
C ALA A 129 0.98 -2.55 5.57
N ILE A 130 0.15 -3.41 4.99
CA ILE A 130 -0.30 -4.65 5.64
C ILE A 130 0.87 -5.60 5.85
N ALA A 131 1.74 -5.78 4.85
CA ALA A 131 2.92 -6.64 4.95
C ALA A 131 3.85 -6.16 6.09
N SER A 132 4.07 -4.85 6.19
CA SER A 132 4.94 -4.25 7.21
C SER A 132 4.48 -4.48 8.65
N THR A 133 3.24 -4.94 8.87
CA THR A 133 2.77 -5.31 10.21
C THR A 133 3.35 -6.61 10.72
N LYS A 134 3.98 -7.40 9.85
CA LYS A 134 4.62 -8.69 10.18
C LYS A 134 6.13 -8.59 10.33
N ASP A 135 6.69 -7.42 10.03
CA ASP A 135 8.13 -7.19 10.13
C ASP A 135 8.53 -7.00 11.59
N GLU A 136 9.75 -7.40 11.94
CA GLU A 136 10.30 -7.23 13.29
C GLU A 136 10.58 -5.75 13.60
N ASP A 137 10.89 -4.96 12.56
CA ASP A 137 11.15 -3.53 12.66
C ASP A 137 10.09 -2.72 11.91
N PRO A 138 9.63 -1.58 12.47
CA PRO A 138 8.72 -0.70 11.78
C PRO A 138 9.41 -0.02 10.59
N PRO A 139 8.67 0.35 9.52
CA PRO A 139 9.23 1.11 8.41
C PRO A 139 9.91 2.41 8.87
N HIS A 140 10.89 2.90 8.10
CA HIS A 140 11.52 4.20 8.38
C HIS A 140 10.53 5.37 8.21
N LEU A 141 10.87 6.54 8.76
CA LEU A 141 9.96 7.68 8.91
C LEU A 141 9.28 8.14 7.60
N GLU A 142 10.03 8.30 6.51
CA GLU A 142 9.47 8.73 5.22
C GLU A 142 8.46 7.73 4.67
N ARG A 143 8.80 6.43 4.70
CA ARG A 143 7.88 5.37 4.32
C ARG A 143 6.65 5.34 5.22
N ARG A 144 6.78 5.45 6.54
CA ARG A 144 5.61 5.55 7.44
C ARG A 144 4.69 6.69 7.03
N ARG A 145 5.22 7.91 6.82
CA ARG A 145 4.41 9.06 6.40
C ARG A 145 3.65 8.79 5.10
N ASN A 146 4.30 8.18 4.11
CA ASN A 146 3.66 7.83 2.85
C ASN A 146 2.53 6.80 3.05
N LEU A 147 2.80 5.72 3.79
CA LEU A 147 1.81 4.68 4.09
C LEU A 147 0.60 5.27 4.84
N VAL A 148 0.85 6.07 5.88
CA VAL A 148 -0.18 6.70 6.71
C VAL A 148 -1.05 7.66 5.90
N SER A 149 -0.44 8.44 5.00
CA SER A 149 -1.17 9.33 4.09
C SER A 149 -2.15 8.53 3.21
N VAL A 150 -1.73 7.39 2.68
CA VAL A 150 -2.61 6.53 1.87
C VAL A 150 -3.72 5.91 2.71
N ILE A 151 -3.37 5.28 3.84
CA ILE A 151 -4.35 4.60 4.73
C ILE A 151 -5.43 5.58 5.20
N SER A 152 -5.03 6.78 5.61
CA SER A 152 -5.95 7.79 6.18
C SER A 152 -7.03 8.24 5.21
N ARG A 153 -6.80 8.16 3.89
CA ARG A 153 -7.81 8.51 2.87
C ARG A 153 -9.02 7.60 2.87
N TYR A 154 -8.88 6.36 3.35
CA TYR A 154 -9.95 5.37 3.36
C TYR A 154 -10.82 5.42 4.63
N ASP A 155 -10.44 6.24 5.61
CA ASP A 155 -11.17 6.43 6.86
C ASP A 155 -11.54 5.11 7.57
N ARG A 156 -10.56 4.22 7.71
CA ARG A 156 -10.69 2.91 8.39
C ARG A 156 -9.89 2.93 9.69
N ALA A 157 -10.51 3.44 10.75
CA ALA A 157 -9.86 3.65 12.05
C ALA A 157 -9.30 2.37 12.66
N GLU A 158 -10.04 1.26 12.62
CA GLU A 158 -9.59 -0.04 13.14
C GLU A 158 -8.37 -0.58 12.39
N ALA A 159 -8.38 -0.52 11.06
CA ALA A 159 -7.26 -0.97 10.24
C ALA A 159 -6.01 -0.10 10.46
N LEU A 160 -6.19 1.22 10.53
CA LEU A 160 -5.11 2.17 10.84
C LEU A 160 -4.52 1.89 12.23
N ALA A 161 -5.37 1.71 13.25
CA ALA A 161 -4.95 1.41 14.61
C ALA A 161 -4.20 0.07 14.69
N LYS A 162 -4.65 -0.95 13.95
CA LYS A 162 -3.97 -2.26 13.89
C LYS A 162 -2.57 -2.14 13.28
N ILE A 163 -2.41 -1.44 12.16
CA ILE A 163 -1.10 -1.24 11.52
C ILE A 163 -0.16 -0.49 12.45
N MET A 164 -0.62 0.64 12.99
CA MET A 164 0.20 1.49 13.85
C MET A 164 0.52 0.87 15.20
N GLY A 165 -0.42 0.09 15.77
CA GLY A 165 -0.20 -0.68 16.98
C GLY A 165 0.96 -1.65 16.80
N ASN A 166 0.97 -2.42 15.71
CA ASN A 166 2.06 -3.34 15.39
C ASN A 166 3.40 -2.61 15.22
N TRP A 167 3.42 -1.45 14.56
CA TRP A 167 4.65 -0.65 14.45
C TRP A 167 5.12 -0.10 15.80
N ALA A 168 4.20 0.32 16.67
CA ALA A 168 4.54 0.80 18.01
C ALA A 168 5.08 -0.33 18.89
N ASP A 169 4.52 -1.54 18.77
CA ASP A 169 4.97 -2.74 19.47
C ASP A 169 6.34 -3.20 18.99
N ALA A 170 6.55 -3.26 17.67
CA ALA A 170 7.83 -3.59 17.05
C ALA A 170 8.96 -2.62 17.44
N ALA A 171 8.63 -1.34 17.65
CA ALA A 171 9.61 -0.33 18.05
C ALA A 171 10.03 -0.41 19.53
N TYR A 172 9.28 -1.10 20.39
CA TYR A 172 9.49 -1.05 21.84
C TYR A 172 10.92 -1.51 22.21
N PRO A 173 11.64 -0.78 23.10
CA PRO A 173 11.19 0.31 23.99
C PRO A 173 11.24 1.73 23.40
N LYS A 174 11.56 1.89 22.11
CA LYS A 174 11.63 3.20 21.47
C LYS A 174 10.22 3.75 21.22
N ILE A 175 10.00 5.00 21.60
CA ILE A 175 8.75 5.71 21.33
C ILE A 175 8.79 6.35 19.95
N LEU A 176 7.86 5.91 19.08
CA LEU A 176 7.63 6.52 17.77
C LEU A 176 6.49 7.53 17.86
N VAL A 177 6.84 8.78 18.14
CA VAL A 177 5.87 9.87 18.37
C VAL A 177 4.95 10.09 17.17
N ASP A 178 5.49 10.00 15.95
CA ASP A 178 4.72 10.12 14.71
C ASP A 178 3.66 9.02 14.56
N VAL A 179 3.98 7.81 15.02
CA VAL A 179 3.04 6.68 15.03
C VAL A 179 1.98 6.92 16.09
N LEU A 180 2.36 7.32 17.32
CA LEU A 180 1.41 7.55 18.42
C LEU A 180 0.42 8.68 18.12
N ILE A 181 0.87 9.77 17.49
CA ILE A 181 0.00 10.89 17.10
C ILE A 181 -1.15 10.44 16.19
N ASN A 182 -0.94 9.42 15.37
CA ASN A 182 -1.97 8.89 14.49
C ASN A 182 -2.70 7.68 15.09
N LEU A 183 -2.01 6.86 15.88
CA LEU A 183 -2.56 5.66 16.54
C LEU A 183 -3.63 6.04 17.56
N VAL A 184 -3.36 7.01 18.43
CA VAL A 184 -4.26 7.34 19.56
C VAL A 184 -5.61 7.87 19.06
N PRO A 185 -5.69 8.79 18.07
CA PRO A 185 -6.95 9.16 17.44
C PRO A 185 -7.65 7.98 16.75
N ALA A 186 -6.90 7.10 16.08
CA ALA A 186 -7.47 5.93 15.41
C ALA A 186 -8.10 4.94 16.40
N LEU A 187 -7.41 4.62 17.50
CA LEU A 187 -7.92 3.80 18.60
C LEU A 187 -9.19 4.42 19.19
N ARG A 188 -9.17 5.74 19.43
CA ARG A 188 -10.33 6.46 19.96
C ARG A 188 -11.53 6.40 19.01
N LYS A 189 -11.31 6.59 17.70
CA LYS A 189 -12.38 6.48 16.68
C LYS A 189 -12.90 5.04 16.53
N ALA A 190 -12.07 4.05 16.83
CA ALA A 190 -12.45 2.63 16.87
C ALA A 190 -13.13 2.21 18.20
N GLY A 191 -13.34 3.12 19.15
CA GLY A 191 -13.93 2.80 20.47
C GLY A 191 -12.97 2.12 21.45
N LEU A 192 -11.68 2.00 21.12
CA LEU A 192 -10.65 1.35 21.94
C LEU A 192 -10.04 2.35 22.94
N HIS A 193 -10.88 2.99 23.75
CA HIS A 193 -10.49 4.10 24.63
C HIS A 193 -9.43 3.72 25.66
N LYS A 194 -9.55 2.53 26.28
CA LYS A 194 -8.59 2.03 27.26
C LYS A 194 -7.20 1.85 26.67
N GLU A 195 -7.12 1.33 25.44
CA GLU A 195 -5.86 1.16 24.73
C GLU A 195 -5.26 2.50 24.32
N ALA A 196 -6.09 3.46 23.87
CA ALA A 196 -5.64 4.81 23.55
C ALA A 196 -5.01 5.50 24.78
N ILE A 197 -5.58 5.27 25.96
CA ILE A 197 -5.01 5.74 27.23
C ILE A 197 -3.72 4.99 27.53
N PHE A 198 -3.71 3.65 27.52
CA PHE A 198 -2.50 2.86 27.79
C PHE A 198 -1.30 3.30 26.93
N ARG A 199 -1.51 3.48 25.62
CA ARG A 199 -0.46 3.93 24.66
C ARG A 199 0.11 5.32 24.95
N THR A 200 -0.51 6.08 25.84
CA THR A 200 -0.08 7.43 26.25
C THR A 200 0.32 7.52 27.73
N ASP A 201 0.42 6.40 28.46
CA ASP A 201 0.79 6.42 29.89
C ASP A 201 2.21 6.93 30.14
N PHE A 202 3.11 6.79 29.16
CA PHE A 202 4.48 7.31 29.25
C PHE A 202 4.55 8.84 29.40
N LEU A 203 3.48 9.59 29.06
CA LEU A 203 3.43 11.05 29.18
C LEU A 203 3.55 11.56 30.62
N HIS A 204 3.39 10.68 31.61
CA HIS A 204 3.65 10.97 33.01
C HIS A 204 5.15 11.18 33.30
N ASP A 205 6.03 10.62 32.47
CA ASP A 205 7.46 10.80 32.56
C ASP A 205 7.93 11.93 31.62
N ARG A 206 8.66 12.90 32.19
CA ARG A 206 9.24 14.03 31.45
C ARG A 206 10.62 13.72 30.85
N SER A 207 11.14 12.51 31.06
CA SER A 207 12.43 12.07 30.52
C SER A 207 12.41 11.83 29.01
N TYR A 208 11.22 11.66 28.43
CA TYR A 208 11.05 11.49 26.99
C TYR A 208 11.24 12.81 26.24
N ASP A 209 12.08 12.79 25.21
CA ASP A 209 12.39 13.92 24.36
C ASP A 209 11.25 14.20 23.36
N LEU A 210 10.17 14.78 23.87
CA LEU A 210 9.03 15.26 23.09
C LEU A 210 9.12 16.77 22.89
N SER A 211 8.84 17.24 21.68
CA SER A 211 8.60 18.67 21.48
C SER A 211 7.35 19.12 22.23
N VAL A 212 7.26 20.43 22.53
CA VAL A 212 6.10 21.02 23.21
C VAL A 212 4.81 20.73 22.44
N GLU A 213 4.84 20.79 21.10
CA GLU A 213 3.65 20.55 20.28
C GLU A 213 3.27 19.07 20.25
N GLU A 214 4.22 18.14 20.15
CA GLU A 214 3.93 16.70 20.20
C GLU A 214 3.33 16.30 21.55
N ARG A 215 3.91 16.79 22.65
CA ARG A 215 3.40 16.53 24.00
C ARG A 215 1.99 17.09 24.16
N LYS A 216 1.73 18.29 23.66
CA LYS A 216 0.40 18.90 23.64
C LYS A 216 -0.62 18.08 22.85
N ILE A 217 -0.27 17.63 21.65
CA ILE A 217 -1.15 16.81 20.80
C ILE A 217 -1.52 15.51 21.53
N LEU A 218 -0.54 14.81 22.08
CA LEU A 218 -0.76 13.54 22.76
C LEU A 218 -1.56 13.71 24.07
N LEU A 219 -1.23 14.73 24.89
CA LEU A 219 -2.00 15.04 26.11
C LEU A 219 -3.45 15.41 25.79
N THR A 220 -3.68 16.22 24.76
CA THR A 220 -5.04 16.62 24.35
C THR A 220 -5.84 15.40 23.87
N THR A 221 -5.21 14.52 23.10
CA THR A 221 -5.87 13.31 22.58
C THR A 221 -6.13 12.29 23.70
N ARG A 222 -5.20 12.14 24.65
CA ARG A 222 -5.39 11.34 25.88
C ARG A 222 -6.54 11.87 26.71
N ALA A 223 -6.61 13.19 26.93
CA ALA A 223 -7.72 13.82 27.64
C ALA A 223 -9.06 13.49 26.96
N ALA A 224 -9.13 13.60 25.63
CA ALA A 224 -10.33 13.24 24.87
C ALA A 224 -10.73 11.76 25.06
N ALA A 225 -9.76 10.83 25.02
CA ALA A 225 -10.01 9.40 25.24
C ALA A 225 -10.50 9.10 26.67
N CYS A 226 -9.95 9.79 27.68
CA CYS A 226 -10.43 9.72 29.06
C CYS A 226 -11.88 10.23 29.21
N LEU A 227 -12.24 11.33 28.53
CA LEU A 227 -13.62 11.82 28.52
C LEU A 227 -14.57 10.84 27.82
N ASP A 228 -14.15 10.21 26.72
CA ASP A 228 -14.93 9.17 26.04
C ASP A 228 -15.19 7.98 26.99
N GLN A 229 -14.16 7.52 27.72
CA GLN A 229 -14.31 6.45 28.71
C GLN A 229 -15.23 6.84 29.88
N PHE A 230 -15.19 8.10 30.34
CA PHE A 230 -16.10 8.60 31.37
C PHE A 230 -17.55 8.61 30.88
N GLU A 231 -17.81 9.07 29.67
CA GLU A 231 -19.17 9.09 29.13
C GLU A 231 -19.74 7.67 28.92
N GLU A 232 -18.89 6.70 28.60
CA GLU A 232 -19.30 5.30 28.43
C GLU A 232 -19.58 4.60 29.77
N ASN A 233 -18.72 4.80 30.78
CA ASN A 233 -18.71 3.98 32.00
C ASN A 233 -18.99 4.75 33.29
N HIS A 234 -19.14 6.07 33.21
CA HIS A 234 -19.24 6.99 34.36
C HIS A 234 -18.10 6.86 35.39
N ASP A 235 -16.89 6.50 34.93
CA ASP A 235 -15.70 6.34 35.77
C ASP A 235 -15.07 7.71 36.10
N GLN A 236 -15.30 8.17 37.33
CA GLN A 236 -14.77 9.45 37.82
C GLN A 236 -13.24 9.56 37.69
N THR A 237 -12.52 8.45 37.78
CA THR A 237 -11.06 8.41 37.62
C THR A 237 -10.64 8.89 36.24
N ALA A 238 -11.43 8.57 35.21
CA ALA A 238 -11.17 9.02 33.85
C ALA A 238 -11.37 10.55 33.72
N LEU A 239 -12.36 11.12 34.40
CA LEU A 239 -12.57 12.57 34.43
C LEU A 239 -11.40 13.32 35.10
N ASP A 240 -10.86 12.77 36.19
CA ASP A 240 -9.69 13.34 36.89
C ASP A 240 -8.43 13.25 36.04
N LYS A 241 -8.20 12.11 35.37
CA LYS A 241 -7.10 11.95 34.41
C LYS A 241 -7.21 12.93 33.24
N ALA A 242 -8.41 13.15 32.70
CA ALA A 242 -8.64 14.12 31.63
C ALA A 242 -8.26 15.53 32.06
N ALA A 243 -8.64 15.93 33.28
CA ALA A 243 -8.30 17.24 33.81
C ALA A 243 -6.80 17.42 34.07
N TRP A 244 -6.12 16.39 34.58
CA TRP A 244 -4.66 16.45 34.72
C TRP A 244 -3.98 16.69 33.36
N CYS A 245 -4.42 16.01 32.30
CA CYS A 245 -3.87 16.21 30.96
C CYS A 245 -4.08 17.65 30.45
N ILE A 246 -5.25 18.23 30.67
CA ILE A 246 -5.54 19.62 30.27
C ILE A 246 -4.69 20.62 31.06
N ASN A 247 -4.51 20.40 32.36
CA ASN A 247 -3.65 21.25 33.20
C ASN A 247 -2.18 21.17 32.77
N GLU A 248 -1.68 20.00 32.36
CA GLU A 248 -0.32 19.89 31.81
C GLU A 248 -0.14 20.61 30.47
N CYS A 249 -1.23 20.97 29.78
CA CYS A 249 -1.20 21.83 28.60
C CYS A 249 -1.24 23.33 28.92
N GLU A 250 -1.34 23.73 30.19
CA GLU A 250 -1.32 25.15 30.58
C GLU A 250 -0.02 25.83 30.15
N GLY A 251 -0.13 27.04 29.61
CA GLY A 251 1.01 27.80 29.07
C GLY A 251 1.45 27.35 27.67
N MET A 252 0.88 26.29 27.10
CA MET A 252 1.07 25.95 25.69
C MET A 252 0.13 26.76 24.80
N THR A 253 0.52 26.97 23.54
CA THR A 253 -0.31 27.70 22.57
C THR A 253 -1.67 27.01 22.40
N PRO A 254 -2.81 27.71 22.56
CA PRO A 254 -4.12 27.09 22.41
C PRO A 254 -4.31 26.48 21.01
N SER A 255 -4.97 25.33 20.93
CA SER A 255 -5.48 24.78 19.67
C SER A 255 -6.99 24.61 19.75
N GLU A 256 -7.66 24.63 18.60
CA GLU A 256 -9.11 24.40 18.54
C GLU A 256 -9.50 23.07 19.20
N HIS A 257 -8.71 22.01 18.95
CA HIS A 257 -8.95 20.71 19.56
C HIS A 257 -8.84 20.76 21.10
N LEU A 258 -7.81 21.42 21.64
CA LEU A 258 -7.64 21.59 23.08
C LEU A 258 -8.80 22.37 23.69
N SER A 259 -9.20 23.47 23.06
CA SER A 259 -10.35 24.26 23.51
C SER A 259 -11.66 23.47 23.48
N ASN A 260 -11.84 22.58 22.49
CA ASN A 260 -13.02 21.70 22.41
C ASN A 260 -13.04 20.68 23.57
N VAL A 261 -11.90 20.05 23.86
CA VAL A 261 -11.77 19.09 24.97
C VAL A 261 -11.95 19.79 26.32
N GLN A 262 -11.38 20.98 26.51
CA GLN A 262 -11.54 21.76 27.74
C GLN A 262 -13.00 22.19 27.97
N ARG A 263 -13.71 22.63 26.93
CA ARG A 263 -15.14 22.93 27.03
C ARG A 263 -15.98 21.71 27.37
N ARG A 264 -15.62 20.53 26.86
CA ARG A 264 -16.29 19.27 27.20
C ARG A 264 -16.03 18.88 28.65
N LEU A 265 -14.78 18.96 29.11
CA LEU A 265 -14.41 18.69 30.50
C LEU A 265 -15.19 19.59 31.47
N ASN A 266 -15.28 20.89 31.20
CA ASN A 266 -16.01 21.84 32.05
C ASN A 266 -17.53 21.60 32.09
N ARG A 267 -18.10 20.88 31.11
CA ARG A 267 -19.52 20.54 31.08
C ARG A 267 -19.82 19.28 31.90
N LEU A 268 -18.88 18.36 31.95
CA LEU A 268 -19.02 17.05 32.60
C LEU A 268 -18.65 17.09 34.09
N ARG A 269 -17.98 18.15 34.52
CA ARG A 269 -17.70 18.47 35.92
C ARG A 269 -18.80 19.32 36.51
#